data_AF-A0A4P7QZ95-F1
#
_entry.id   AF-A0A4P7QZ95-F1
#
_cell.length_a   1.000
_cell.length_b   1.000
_cell.length_c   1.000
_cell.angle_alpha   90.00
_cell.angle_beta   90.00
_cell.angle_gamma   90.00
#
_symmetry.space_group_name_H-M   'P 1'
#
loop_
_entity.id
_entity.type
_entity.pdbx_description
1 polymer ?
#
loop_
_entity_poly.entity_id
_entity_poly.type
_entity_poly.pdbx_seq_one_letter_code
_entity_poly.pdbx_strand_id
1 'polypeptide(L)'
;MAISDSPIKTLNSAVAAQTPPPIEALNAAGASIGFANMRKAVSAEGLSGAMIYSQNCYDALSRAFSWRRLDVCGAADLKAIASVPEDDITAMSREIAYFQSEVAAARYLGAVTGAGASAAEADERIAAMQARLPAAKPAEAVEVIPIDPDVTSPDLETPANADAVESFNQSPQET
;
A
#
# COMPACT_ATOMS: atom_id res chain seq x y z
N MET A 1 -3.87 36.52 0.27
CA MET A 1 -3.10 35.27 0.43
C MET A 1 -4.03 34.27 1.10
N ALA A 2 -4.45 33.23 0.39
CA ALA A 2 -5.32 32.20 0.94
C ALA A 2 -4.54 31.29 1.89
N ILE A 3 -5.17 30.92 3.00
CA ILE A 3 -4.63 30.00 4.00
C ILE A 3 -4.42 28.65 3.30
N SER A 4 -3.20 28.15 3.29
CA SER A 4 -2.90 26.76 2.91
C SER A 4 -3.49 25.84 3.98
N ASP A 5 -4.81 25.65 3.96
CA ASP A 5 -5.46 24.69 4.85
C ASP A 5 -5.06 23.29 4.42
N SER A 6 -4.43 22.56 5.35
CA SER A 6 -4.08 21.15 5.14
C SER A 6 -5.35 20.35 4.76
N PRO A 7 -5.24 19.37 3.83
CA PRO A 7 -6.37 18.49 3.49
C PRO A 7 -7.01 17.83 4.72
N ILE A 8 -6.24 17.55 5.76
CA ILE A 8 -6.72 16.98 7.03
C ILE A 8 -7.59 17.98 7.79
N LYS A 9 -7.17 19.26 7.85
CA LYS A 9 -7.95 20.33 8.48
C LYS A 9 -9.26 20.57 7.72
N THR A 10 -9.22 20.49 6.39
CA THR A 10 -10.41 20.58 5.54
C THR A 10 -11.38 19.43 5.82
N LEU A 11 -10.89 18.19 5.88
CA LEU A 11 -11.69 17.01 6.21
C LEU A 11 -12.32 17.10 7.60
N ASN A 12 -11.53 17.43 8.63
CA ASN A 12 -12.02 17.60 9.99
C ASN A 12 -13.14 18.65 10.05
N SER A 13 -12.92 19.81 9.45
CA SER A 13 -13.91 20.90 9.43
C SER A 13 -15.18 20.50 8.69
N ALA A 14 -15.05 19.79 7.56
CA ALA A 14 -16.19 19.33 6.78
C ALA A 14 -17.01 18.26 7.50
N VAL A 15 -16.38 17.38 8.27
CA VAL A 15 -17.09 16.41 9.12
C VAL A 15 -17.74 17.11 10.33
N ALA A 16 -17.04 18.03 10.98
CA ALA A 16 -17.55 18.79 12.12
C ALA A 16 -18.73 19.72 11.77
N ALA A 17 -18.79 20.20 10.53
CA ALA A 17 -19.91 21.00 10.04
C ALA A 17 -21.20 20.18 9.83
N GLN A 18 -21.09 18.85 9.83
CA GLN A 18 -22.25 17.96 9.74
C GLN A 18 -22.88 17.77 11.13
N THR A 19 -24.02 17.06 11.20
CA THR A 19 -24.52 16.50 12.46
C THR A 19 -24.13 15.02 12.48
N PRO A 20 -22.97 14.64 13.06
CA PRO A 20 -22.50 13.27 13.01
C PRO A 20 -23.48 12.35 13.77
N PRO A 21 -23.67 11.10 13.33
CA PRO A 21 -24.40 10.13 14.10
C PRO A 21 -23.69 9.87 15.44
N PRO A 22 -24.40 9.37 16.47
CA PRO A 22 -23.78 8.93 17.71
C PRO A 22 -22.59 8.00 17.44
N ILE A 23 -21.56 8.06 18.28
CA ILE A 23 -20.36 7.23 18.15
C ILE A 23 -20.77 5.75 18.14
N GLU A 24 -20.44 5.04 17.06
CA GLU A 24 -20.71 3.61 16.90
C GLU A 24 -19.45 2.78 17.20
N ALA A 25 -19.59 1.50 17.54
CA ALA A 25 -18.44 0.58 17.57
C ALA A 25 -17.87 0.33 16.15
N LEU A 26 -16.67 -0.25 16.06
CA LEU A 26 -16.04 -0.63 14.79
C LEU A 26 -16.99 -1.51 13.95
N ASN A 27 -17.30 -1.08 12.73
CA ASN A 27 -18.04 -1.85 11.75
C ASN A 27 -17.12 -2.86 11.06
N ALA A 28 -17.06 -4.07 11.63
CA ALA A 28 -16.30 -5.21 11.11
C ALA A 28 -16.49 -5.47 9.60
N ALA A 29 -17.73 -5.44 9.12
CA ALA A 29 -18.04 -5.68 7.72
C ALA A 29 -17.53 -4.56 6.82
N GLY A 30 -17.65 -3.30 7.29
CA GLY A 30 -17.07 -2.13 6.64
C GLY A 30 -15.55 -2.25 6.50
N ALA A 31 -14.85 -2.62 7.56
CA ALA A 31 -13.40 -2.83 7.52
C ALA A 31 -13.02 -3.92 6.49
N SER A 32 -13.71 -5.06 6.48
CA SER A 32 -13.47 -6.13 5.50
C SER A 32 -13.71 -5.67 4.05
N ILE A 33 -14.74 -4.86 3.82
CA ILE A 33 -15.00 -4.25 2.51
C ILE A 33 -13.86 -3.32 2.11
N GLY A 34 -13.38 -2.48 3.04
CA GLY A 34 -12.23 -1.58 2.81
C GLY A 34 -10.99 -2.32 2.35
N PHE A 35 -10.61 -3.39 3.07
CA PHE A 35 -9.49 -4.25 2.68
C PHE A 35 -9.66 -4.87 1.30
N ALA A 36 -10.87 -5.39 0.99
CA ALA A 36 -11.15 -6.03 -0.29
C ALA A 36 -11.11 -5.03 -1.45
N ASN A 37 -11.69 -3.84 -1.27
CA ASN A 37 -11.70 -2.79 -2.29
C ASN A 37 -10.29 -2.24 -2.55
N MET A 38 -9.50 -2.02 -1.49
CA MET A 38 -8.14 -1.56 -1.67
C MET A 38 -7.29 -2.59 -2.42
N ARG A 39 -7.44 -3.88 -2.11
CA ARG A 39 -6.78 -4.94 -2.89
C ARG A 39 -7.11 -4.83 -4.37
N LYS A 40 -8.38 -4.63 -4.73
CA LYS A 40 -8.80 -4.46 -6.13
C LYS A 40 -8.19 -3.22 -6.77
N ALA A 41 -8.17 -2.09 -6.07
CA ALA A 41 -7.59 -0.84 -6.55
C ALA A 41 -6.09 -0.99 -6.83
N VAL A 42 -5.35 -1.60 -5.90
CA VAL A 42 -3.93 -1.92 -6.07
C VAL A 42 -3.70 -2.89 -7.23
N SER A 43 -4.51 -3.95 -7.34
CA SER A 43 -4.35 -4.92 -8.44
C SER A 43 -4.69 -4.35 -9.81
N ALA A 44 -5.54 -3.32 -9.90
CA ALA A 44 -5.93 -2.70 -11.16
C ALA A 44 -4.90 -1.67 -11.65
N GLU A 45 -4.44 -0.79 -10.77
CA GLU A 45 -3.66 0.40 -11.15
C GLU A 45 -2.49 0.70 -10.17
N GLY A 46 -2.09 -0.27 -9.35
CA GLY A 46 -1.04 -0.09 -8.35
C GLY A 46 -1.38 0.97 -7.29
N LEU A 47 -0.34 1.63 -6.77
CA LEU A 47 -0.51 2.67 -5.75
C LEU A 47 -1.26 3.91 -6.25
N SER A 48 -1.30 4.15 -7.57
CA SER A 48 -2.09 5.24 -8.16
C SER A 48 -3.59 5.00 -7.96
N GLY A 49 -4.08 3.81 -8.32
CA GLY A 49 -5.48 3.43 -8.09
C GLY A 49 -5.85 3.39 -6.61
N ALA A 50 -4.92 2.93 -5.77
CA ALA A 50 -5.09 2.99 -4.32
C ALA A 50 -5.31 4.41 -3.82
N MET A 51 -4.44 5.35 -4.23
CA MET A 51 -4.51 6.75 -3.82
C MET A 51 -5.82 7.39 -4.25
N ILE A 52 -6.25 7.17 -5.49
CA ILE A 52 -7.54 7.68 -6.00
C ILE A 52 -8.71 7.10 -5.19
N TYR A 53 -8.70 5.80 -4.92
CA TYR A 53 -9.74 5.16 -4.09
C TYR A 53 -9.82 5.81 -2.71
N SER A 54 -8.69 5.98 -2.03
CA SER A 54 -8.64 6.58 -0.69
C SER A 54 -9.12 8.04 -0.69
N GLN A 55 -8.64 8.86 -1.65
CA GLN A 55 -9.08 10.25 -1.80
C GLN A 55 -10.59 10.35 -1.97
N ASN A 56 -11.17 9.53 -2.86
CA ASN A 56 -12.62 9.49 -3.07
C ASN A 56 -13.38 9.01 -1.84
N CYS A 57 -12.80 8.07 -1.08
CA CYS A 57 -13.41 7.56 0.15
C CYS A 57 -13.54 8.67 1.21
N TYR A 58 -12.47 9.45 1.41
CA TYR A 58 -12.47 10.56 2.37
C TYR A 58 -13.25 11.78 1.87
N ASP A 59 -13.26 12.07 0.57
CA ASP A 59 -14.16 13.10 0.00
C ASP A 59 -15.65 12.72 0.19
N ALA A 60 -15.99 11.43 0.13
CA ALA A 60 -17.34 10.99 0.46
C ALA A 60 -17.67 11.21 1.94
N LEU A 61 -16.70 11.07 2.85
CA LEU A 61 -16.89 11.37 4.28
C LEU A 61 -17.09 12.86 4.56
N SER A 62 -16.38 13.74 3.85
CA SER A 62 -16.56 15.18 4.01
C SER A 62 -17.93 15.67 3.53
N ARG A 63 -18.64 14.88 2.72
CA ARG A 63 -20.00 15.19 2.24
C ARG A 63 -21.11 14.53 3.06
N ALA A 64 -20.90 13.29 3.50
CA ALA A 64 -21.86 12.50 4.26
C ALA A 64 -21.13 11.48 5.15
N PHE A 65 -20.90 11.87 6.39
CA PHE A 65 -20.19 11.08 7.38
C PHE A 65 -21.05 9.91 7.89
N SER A 66 -20.40 8.75 8.05
CA SER A 66 -20.94 7.63 8.82
C SER A 66 -19.76 6.82 9.36
N TRP A 67 -19.91 6.27 10.56
CA TRP A 67 -18.89 5.42 11.19
C TRP A 67 -18.53 4.22 10.32
N ARG A 68 -19.52 3.57 9.71
CA ARG A 68 -19.29 2.49 8.76
C ARG A 68 -18.41 2.91 7.57
N ARG A 69 -18.64 4.07 6.97
CA ARG A 69 -17.81 4.51 5.82
C ARG A 69 -16.41 4.90 6.28
N LEU A 70 -16.27 5.50 7.46
CA LEU A 70 -14.98 5.77 8.06
C LEU A 70 -14.18 4.48 8.23
N ASP A 71 -14.81 3.41 8.71
CA ASP A 71 -14.17 2.09 8.85
C ASP A 71 -13.75 1.49 7.51
N VAL A 72 -14.54 1.71 6.44
CA VAL A 72 -14.15 1.32 5.08
C VAL A 72 -12.90 2.09 4.63
N CYS A 73 -12.86 3.41 4.83
CA CYS A 73 -11.74 4.24 4.38
C CYS A 73 -10.47 3.96 5.19
N GLY A 74 -10.57 3.87 6.52
CA GLY A 74 -9.46 3.55 7.40
C GLY A 74 -8.87 2.17 7.14
N ALA A 75 -9.72 1.14 6.97
CA ALA A 75 -9.26 -0.19 6.61
C ALA A 75 -8.59 -0.23 5.23
N ALA A 76 -9.14 0.50 4.26
CA ALA A 76 -8.53 0.62 2.95
C ALA A 76 -7.12 1.23 3.03
N ASP A 77 -6.94 2.34 3.76
CA ASP A 77 -5.62 2.95 3.98
C ASP A 77 -4.64 1.99 4.67
N LEU A 78 -5.08 1.27 5.70
CA LEU A 78 -4.28 0.23 6.36
C LEU A 78 -3.81 -0.86 5.40
N LYS A 79 -4.67 -1.26 4.44
CA LYS A 79 -4.28 -2.23 3.43
C LYS A 79 -3.29 -1.65 2.41
N ALA A 80 -3.44 -0.38 2.04
CA ALA A 80 -2.53 0.29 1.13
C ALA A 80 -1.14 0.45 1.76
N ILE A 81 -1.06 0.87 3.03
CA ILE A 81 0.20 0.94 3.82
C ILE A 81 0.91 -0.41 3.77
N ALA A 82 0.19 -1.50 4.06
CA ALA A 82 0.74 -2.86 4.04
C ALA A 82 1.08 -3.38 2.63
N SER A 83 0.82 -2.61 1.57
CA SER A 83 1.13 -2.95 0.18
C SER A 83 2.26 -2.08 -0.38
N VAL A 84 2.79 -1.13 0.39
CA VAL A 84 3.99 -0.36 0.03
C VAL A 84 5.22 -1.24 0.28
N PRO A 85 6.04 -1.54 -0.74
CA PRO A 85 7.29 -2.29 -0.57
C PRO A 85 8.25 -1.54 0.37
N GLU A 86 8.94 -2.27 1.25
CA GLU A 86 9.84 -1.67 2.26
C GLU A 86 11.04 -0.95 1.61
N ASP A 87 11.51 -1.44 0.46
CA ASP A 87 12.56 -0.88 -0.37
C ASP A 87 12.15 0.42 -1.08
N ASP A 88 10.86 0.57 -1.38
CA ASP A 88 10.29 1.74 -2.05
C ASP A 88 9.96 2.90 -1.09
N ILE A 89 10.08 2.73 0.22
CA ILE A 89 9.80 3.81 1.20
C ILE A 89 10.70 5.04 0.97
N THR A 90 11.87 4.85 0.35
CA THR A 90 12.79 5.93 -0.03
C THR A 90 12.44 6.61 -1.36
N ALA A 91 11.58 6.01 -2.18
CA ALA A 91 11.13 6.58 -3.43
C ALA A 91 10.13 7.71 -3.16
N MET A 92 10.46 8.92 -3.62
CA MET A 92 9.65 10.14 -3.43
C MET A 92 8.40 10.20 -4.33
N SER A 93 7.76 9.06 -4.63
CA SER A 93 6.50 9.07 -5.37
C SER A 93 5.39 9.65 -4.49
N ARG A 94 4.51 10.44 -5.12
CA ARG A 94 3.39 11.10 -4.45
C ARG A 94 2.48 10.08 -3.76
N GLU A 95 2.31 8.91 -4.38
CA GLU A 95 1.45 7.84 -3.91
C GLU A 95 2.00 7.19 -2.63
N ILE A 96 3.32 6.98 -2.55
CA ILE A 96 3.98 6.48 -1.34
C ILE A 96 3.87 7.50 -0.22
N ALA A 97 4.13 8.78 -0.49
CA ALA A 97 3.95 9.86 0.49
C ALA A 97 2.50 9.95 0.99
N TYR A 98 1.52 9.69 0.12
CA TYR A 98 0.11 9.66 0.48
C TYR A 98 -0.23 8.51 1.45
N PHE A 99 0.42 7.35 1.31
CA PHE A 99 0.23 6.18 2.16
C PHE A 99 1.31 6.00 3.23
N GLN A 100 2.13 7.01 3.51
CA GLN A 100 2.92 6.98 4.73
C GLN A 100 2.00 6.86 5.94
N SER A 101 2.39 5.98 6.88
CA SER A 101 1.55 5.58 8.01
C SER A 101 1.07 6.77 8.83
N GLU A 102 1.93 7.74 9.11
CA GLU A 102 1.58 8.96 9.84
C GLU A 102 0.58 9.83 9.08
N VAL A 103 0.76 10.00 7.76
CA VAL A 103 -0.13 10.82 6.92
C VAL A 103 -1.52 10.18 6.82
N ALA A 104 -1.57 8.86 6.64
CA ALA A 104 -2.80 8.09 6.60
C ALA A 104 -3.52 8.08 7.95
N ALA A 105 -2.80 7.87 9.05
CA ALA A 105 -3.34 7.94 10.41
C ALA A 105 -3.90 9.35 10.70
N ALA A 106 -3.20 10.40 10.28
CA ALA A 106 -3.66 11.77 10.48
C ALA A 106 -4.96 12.09 9.70
N ARG A 107 -5.15 11.54 8.49
CA ARG A 107 -6.43 11.65 7.77
C ARG A 107 -7.58 10.98 8.54
N TYR A 108 -7.35 9.76 9.01
CA TYR A 108 -8.33 9.01 9.78
C TYR A 108 -8.69 9.75 11.08
N LEU A 109 -7.68 10.19 11.83
CA LEU A 109 -7.84 10.99 13.04
C LEU A 109 -8.63 12.28 12.78
N GLY A 110 -8.35 12.98 11.67
CA GLY A 110 -9.09 14.18 11.27
C GLY A 110 -10.58 13.93 11.11
N ALA A 111 -10.98 12.81 10.49
CA ALA A 111 -12.38 12.43 10.35
C ALA A 111 -13.03 12.00 11.68
N VAL A 112 -12.32 11.23 12.52
CA VAL A 112 -12.81 10.79 13.85
C VAL A 112 -13.07 12.00 14.75
N THR A 113 -12.09 12.90 14.84
CA THR A 113 -12.19 14.12 15.68
C THR A 113 -13.20 15.10 15.13
N GLY A 114 -13.34 15.20 13.81
CA GLY A 114 -14.41 15.98 13.19
C GLY A 114 -15.80 15.44 13.55
N ALA A 115 -15.93 14.12 13.77
CA ALA A 115 -17.17 13.49 14.18
C ALA A 115 -17.45 13.57 15.70
N GLY A 116 -16.58 14.23 16.48
CA GLY A 116 -16.74 14.45 17.91
C GLY A 116 -16.15 13.37 18.82
N ALA A 117 -15.47 12.37 18.27
CA ALA A 117 -14.72 11.39 19.06
C ALA A 117 -13.29 11.89 19.37
N SER A 118 -12.68 11.30 20.38
CA SER A 118 -11.34 11.60 20.84
C SER A 118 -10.26 10.93 19.97
N ALA A 119 -9.00 11.40 20.12
CA ALA A 119 -7.85 10.76 19.50
C ALA A 119 -7.64 9.33 20.03
N ALA A 120 -7.87 9.09 21.32
CA ALA A 120 -7.77 7.76 21.92
C ALA A 120 -8.77 6.77 21.28
N GLU A 121 -10.01 7.20 21.05
CA GLU A 121 -11.00 6.38 20.33
C GLU A 121 -10.61 6.13 18.87
N ALA A 122 -9.92 7.07 18.22
CA ALA A 122 -9.36 6.86 16.89
C ALA A 122 -8.30 5.74 16.91
N ASP A 123 -7.37 5.81 17.85
CA ASP A 123 -6.27 4.85 18.01
C ASP A 123 -6.80 3.45 18.35
N GLU A 124 -7.75 3.33 19.27
CA GLU A 124 -8.41 2.06 19.61
C GLU A 124 -9.07 1.43 18.39
N ARG A 125 -9.71 2.25 17.56
CA ARG A 125 -10.41 1.80 16.36
C ARG A 125 -9.43 1.39 15.26
N ILE A 126 -8.33 2.12 15.08
CA ILE A 126 -7.22 1.72 14.19
C ILE A 126 -6.64 0.39 14.64
N ALA A 127 -6.32 0.23 15.92
CA ALA A 127 -5.79 -1.01 16.48
C ALA A 127 -6.76 -2.18 16.25
N ALA A 128 -8.06 -1.96 16.48
CA ALA A 128 -9.10 -2.95 16.22
C ALA A 128 -9.24 -3.30 14.73
N MET A 129 -8.98 -2.37 13.80
CA MET A 129 -8.91 -2.67 12.37
C MET A 129 -7.63 -3.43 12.00
N GLN A 130 -6.49 -3.03 12.53
CA GLN A 130 -5.19 -3.68 12.29
C GLN A 130 -5.20 -5.15 12.75
N ALA A 131 -5.79 -5.44 13.90
CA ALA A 131 -5.98 -6.81 14.40
C ALA A 131 -6.80 -7.71 13.45
N ARG A 132 -7.48 -7.12 12.46
CA ARG A 132 -8.31 -7.81 11.47
C ARG A 132 -7.66 -7.87 10.09
N LEU A 133 -6.51 -7.22 9.89
CA LEU A 133 -5.77 -7.36 8.65
C LEU A 133 -5.41 -8.83 8.48
N PRO A 134 -5.74 -9.46 7.34
CA PRO A 134 -5.25 -10.79 7.06
C PRO A 134 -3.72 -10.71 6.99
N ALA A 135 -3.03 -11.61 7.71
CA ALA A 135 -1.59 -11.72 7.66
C ALA A 135 -1.11 -11.78 6.20
N ALA A 136 -0.05 -11.07 5.88
CA ALA A 136 0.61 -11.22 4.58
C ALA A 136 0.97 -12.70 4.42
N LYS A 137 0.53 -13.32 3.33
CA LYS A 137 0.97 -14.68 3.00
C LYS A 137 2.49 -14.58 2.82
N PRO A 138 3.31 -15.39 3.52
CA PRO A 138 4.75 -15.39 3.28
C PRO A 138 4.96 -15.59 1.78
N ALA A 139 5.80 -14.75 1.18
CA ALA A 139 6.28 -15.04 -0.17
C ALA A 139 6.83 -16.47 -0.13
N GLU A 140 6.31 -17.34 -0.99
CA GLU A 140 6.91 -18.66 -1.21
C GLU A 140 8.38 -18.42 -1.47
N ALA A 141 9.22 -18.95 -0.58
CA ALA A 141 10.67 -18.86 -0.72
C ALA A 141 10.99 -19.41 -2.10
N VAL A 142 11.46 -18.55 -3.00
CA VAL A 142 12.13 -19.00 -4.22
C VAL A 142 13.24 -19.91 -3.73
N GLU A 143 13.15 -21.19 -4.05
CA GLU A 143 14.15 -22.19 -3.72
C GLU A 143 15.48 -21.71 -4.32
N VAL A 144 16.35 -21.22 -3.45
CA VAL A 144 17.72 -20.88 -3.82
C VAL A 144 18.39 -22.20 -4.14
N ILE A 145 18.59 -22.47 -5.43
CA ILE A 145 19.47 -23.55 -5.88
C ILE A 145 20.85 -23.26 -5.26
N PRO A 146 21.41 -24.17 -4.42
CA PRO A 146 22.72 -23.95 -3.84
C PRO A 146 23.77 -23.87 -4.94
N ILE A 147 24.50 -22.75 -4.99
CA ILE A 147 25.76 -22.68 -5.72
C ILE A 147 26.79 -23.35 -4.81
N ASP A 148 27.33 -24.48 -5.26
CA ASP A 148 28.34 -25.26 -4.56
C ASP A 148 29.61 -24.40 -4.35
N PRO A 149 30.09 -24.18 -3.11
CA PRO A 149 31.26 -23.37 -2.84
C PRO A 149 32.52 -24.24 -2.79
N ASP A 150 32.88 -24.89 -3.89
CA ASP A 150 34.19 -25.53 -4.02
C ASP A 150 34.70 -25.52 -5.46
N VAL A 151 35.13 -24.34 -5.93
CA VAL A 151 36.20 -24.25 -6.94
C VAL A 151 37.11 -23.09 -6.57
N THR A 152 38.18 -23.43 -5.87
CA THR A 152 39.40 -22.64 -5.69
C THR A 152 39.92 -22.15 -7.06
N SER A 153 40.06 -20.84 -7.25
CA SER A 153 41.08 -20.26 -8.15
C SER A 153 42.40 -20.13 -7.38
N PRO A 154 43.62 -20.10 -7.97
CA PRO A 154 43.99 -19.68 -9.34
C PRO A 154 44.99 -20.69 -10.03
N ASP A 155 45.34 -20.61 -11.32
CA ASP A 155 46.41 -19.76 -11.88
C ASP A 155 46.53 -19.95 -13.42
N LEU A 156 47.12 -18.94 -14.07
CA LEU A 156 47.47 -18.90 -15.50
C LEU A 156 48.47 -19.98 -15.93
N GLU A 157 48.22 -20.65 -17.06
CA GLU A 157 49.25 -20.97 -18.08
C GLU A 157 48.65 -20.92 -19.50
N THR A 158 49.43 -20.43 -20.46
CA THR A 158 49.08 -20.20 -21.88
C THR A 158 49.50 -21.42 -22.75
N PRO A 159 49.35 -21.38 -24.09
CA PRO A 159 48.46 -22.22 -24.89
C PRO A 159 49.14 -23.44 -25.55
N ALA A 160 48.35 -24.43 -26.00
CA ALA A 160 48.83 -25.41 -26.98
C ALA A 160 47.70 -25.87 -27.93
N ASN A 161 47.97 -25.67 -29.21
CA ASN A 161 47.24 -26.08 -30.41
C ASN A 161 46.65 -27.51 -30.36
N ALA A 162 45.51 -27.74 -31.02
CA ALA A 162 45.51 -28.22 -32.42
C ALA A 162 44.09 -28.57 -32.90
N ASP A 163 43.81 -28.10 -34.11
CA ASP A 163 42.81 -28.52 -35.10
C ASP A 163 41.91 -29.73 -34.80
N ALA A 164 40.60 -29.50 -34.91
CA ALA A 164 39.71 -30.36 -35.70
C ALA A 164 38.50 -29.55 -36.21
N VAL A 165 38.61 -29.18 -37.48
CA VAL A 165 37.56 -28.88 -38.48
C VAL A 165 36.50 -30.00 -38.45
N GLU A 166 35.19 -29.77 -38.50
CA GLU A 166 34.34 -29.48 -39.67
C GLU A 166 32.96 -28.97 -39.18
N SER A 167 32.46 -27.82 -39.60
CA SER A 167 31.88 -27.47 -40.92
C SER A 167 30.37 -27.79 -41.03
N PHE A 168 29.57 -26.70 -41.05
CA PHE A 168 28.31 -26.48 -41.77
C PHE A 168 27.07 -27.36 -41.47
N ASN A 169 25.94 -26.75 -41.07
CA ASN A 169 25.00 -26.17 -42.06
C ASN A 169 23.84 -25.35 -41.43
N GLN A 170 23.82 -24.05 -41.78
CA GLN A 170 22.69 -23.15 -42.13
C GLN A 170 21.41 -23.03 -41.27
N SER A 171 21.23 -21.81 -40.74
CA SER A 171 19.94 -21.16 -40.46
C SER A 171 19.13 -20.88 -41.74
N PRO A 172 17.78 -20.84 -41.68
CA PRO A 172 16.99 -20.11 -42.66
C PRO A 172 16.89 -18.63 -42.26
N GLN A 173 17.23 -17.72 -43.19
CA GLN A 173 16.95 -16.29 -43.09
C GLN A 173 15.53 -15.99 -43.57
N GLU A 174 14.85 -15.11 -42.85
CA GLU A 174 13.62 -14.45 -43.26
C GLU A 174 13.87 -13.50 -44.45
N THR A 175 12.98 -13.52 -45.43
CA THR A 175 12.38 -12.33 -46.07
C THR A 175 11.20 -12.74 -46.95
#